data_AF-A0A1A7YV84-F1
#
_entry.id   AF-A0A1A7YV84-F1
#
_cell.length_a   1.000
_cell.length_b   1.000
_cell.length_c   1.000
_cell.angle_alpha   90.00
_cell.angle_beta   90.00
_cell.angle_gamma   90.00
#
_symmetry.space_group_name_H-M   'P 1'
#
loop_
_entity.id
_entity.type
_entity.pdbx_description
1 polymer ?
#
loop_
_entity_poly.entity_id
_entity_poly.type
_entity_poly.pdbx_seq_one_letter_code
_entity_poly.pdbx_strand_id
1 'polypeptide(L)'
;VNITSSGYERAAKIFYELAIEANKRGDYFPVWGTCLGFEQLIFLTSGKNLLINTNTSGLALPLNFTKEAKSSRIFQAFPAELMADLSSEPLTENSHNWSLAVLTYNKNEELRKFYKVLSTNTDGHIDFVSTMEAYDYPIYGTQWHPEKNAFEWSRPYNPHSPSAIRTTFYMAEFLVSEARKNFHTFNSEEEENKSLIYNYNPIYTGTTGVFEQMYIF
;
A
#
# COMPACT_ATOMS: atom_id res chain seq x y z
N VAL A 1 8.17 1.12 13.71
CA VAL A 1 8.59 -0.30 13.55
C VAL A 1 9.76 -0.32 12.57
N ASN A 2 10.77 -1.17 12.76
CA ASN A 2 11.98 -1.20 11.92
C ASN A 2 11.83 -2.22 10.78
N ILE A 3 12.07 -1.81 9.52
CA ILE A 3 11.92 -2.65 8.30
C ILE A 3 13.09 -3.63 8.04
N THR A 4 14.05 -3.74 8.96
CA THR A 4 15.26 -4.57 8.82
C THR A 4 15.48 -5.56 9.97
N SER A 5 14.84 -5.36 11.13
CA SER A 5 15.15 -6.16 12.34
C SER A 5 13.97 -6.42 13.28
N SER A 6 12.74 -6.07 12.88
CA SER A 6 11.56 -6.24 13.73
C SER A 6 10.85 -7.58 13.52
N GLY A 7 9.92 -7.94 14.43
CA GLY A 7 9.03 -9.08 14.22
C GLY A 7 8.12 -8.92 13.00
N TYR A 8 7.73 -7.67 12.70
CA TYR A 8 6.99 -7.31 11.50
C TYR A 8 7.79 -7.64 10.22
N GLU A 9 9.05 -7.20 10.16
CA GLU A 9 9.93 -7.48 9.01
C GLU A 9 10.08 -8.98 8.77
N ARG A 10 10.35 -9.75 9.83
CA ARG A 10 10.54 -11.20 9.71
C ARG A 10 9.30 -11.91 9.17
N ALA A 11 8.12 -11.53 9.66
CA ALA A 11 6.86 -12.07 9.16
C ALA A 11 6.59 -11.64 7.70
N ALA A 12 6.79 -10.37 7.39
CA ALA A 12 6.63 -9.85 6.02
C ALA A 12 7.55 -10.55 5.02
N LYS A 13 8.80 -10.80 5.41
CA LYS A 13 9.77 -11.54 4.60
C LYS A 13 9.29 -12.95 4.30
N ILE A 14 8.84 -13.69 5.31
CA ILE A 14 8.32 -15.06 5.14
C ILE A 14 7.15 -15.06 4.13
N PHE A 15 6.15 -14.19 4.32
CA PHE A 15 5.00 -14.13 3.40
C PHE A 15 5.38 -13.66 2.00
N TYR A 16 6.32 -12.73 1.87
CA TYR A 16 6.82 -12.28 0.57
C TYR A 16 7.52 -13.42 -0.18
N GLU A 17 8.42 -14.16 0.48
CA GLU A 17 9.11 -15.31 -0.12
C GLU A 17 8.11 -16.40 -0.54
N LEU A 18 7.15 -16.75 0.34
CA LEU A 18 6.08 -17.70 0.01
C LEU A 18 5.21 -17.24 -1.17
N ALA A 19 4.87 -15.95 -1.22
CA ALA A 19 4.10 -15.39 -2.33
C ALA A 19 4.88 -15.47 -3.65
N ILE A 20 6.18 -15.14 -3.64
CA ILE A 20 7.03 -15.27 -4.84
C ILE A 20 7.08 -16.73 -5.32
N GLU A 21 7.29 -17.67 -4.40
CA GLU A 21 7.33 -19.10 -4.71
C GLU A 21 5.99 -19.62 -5.25
N ALA A 22 4.87 -19.26 -4.62
CA ALA A 22 3.52 -19.62 -5.04
C ALA A 22 3.26 -19.11 -6.46
N ASN A 23 3.47 -17.82 -6.72
CA ASN A 23 3.22 -17.25 -8.04
C ASN A 23 4.13 -17.85 -9.13
N LYS A 24 5.40 -18.18 -8.81
CA LYS A 24 6.31 -18.87 -9.74
C LYS A 24 5.81 -20.26 -10.17
N ARG A 25 5.11 -20.98 -9.28
CA ARG A 25 4.51 -22.29 -9.59
C ARG A 25 3.08 -22.20 -10.14
N GLY A 26 2.59 -21.00 -10.45
CA GLY A 26 1.24 -20.77 -10.98
C GLY A 26 0.13 -20.71 -9.92
N ASP A 27 0.49 -20.63 -8.65
CA ASP A 27 -0.43 -20.47 -7.52
C ASP A 27 -0.53 -18.98 -7.17
N TYR A 28 -1.59 -18.32 -7.68
CA TYR A 28 -1.73 -16.88 -7.57
C TYR A 28 -1.83 -16.46 -6.10
N PHE A 29 -1.00 -15.54 -5.63
CA PHE A 29 -1.10 -15.04 -4.25
C PHE A 29 -0.73 -13.55 -4.18
N PRO A 30 -1.71 -12.64 -4.00
CA PRO A 30 -1.43 -11.22 -4.01
C PRO A 30 -0.81 -10.71 -2.71
N VAL A 31 0.05 -9.70 -2.82
CA VAL A 31 0.64 -8.98 -1.68
C VAL A 31 0.38 -7.49 -1.84
N TRP A 32 -0.08 -6.85 -0.76
CA TRP A 32 -0.31 -5.41 -0.70
C TRP A 32 0.53 -4.77 0.42
N GLY A 33 1.26 -3.71 0.08
CA GLY A 33 2.02 -2.91 1.04
C GLY A 33 1.54 -1.45 1.09
N THR A 34 1.05 -1.02 2.25
CA THR A 34 0.69 0.40 2.51
C THR A 34 1.74 1.05 3.40
N CYS A 35 2.25 2.22 3.01
CA CYS A 35 3.21 3.04 3.77
C CYS A 35 4.43 2.22 4.25
N LEU A 36 4.51 1.83 5.52
CA LEU A 36 5.55 0.94 6.02
C LEU A 36 5.64 -0.39 5.24
N GLY A 37 4.50 -0.92 4.77
CA GLY A 37 4.47 -2.10 3.91
C GLY A 37 5.06 -1.83 2.52
N PHE A 38 4.87 -0.64 1.96
CA PHE A 38 5.50 -0.22 0.71
C PHE A 38 7.02 -0.11 0.86
N GLU A 39 7.48 0.50 1.96
CA GLU A 39 8.91 0.55 2.34
C GLU A 39 9.50 -0.86 2.49
N GLN A 40 8.75 -1.76 3.13
CA GLN A 40 9.14 -3.16 3.32
C GLN A 40 9.29 -3.90 1.97
N LEU A 41 8.37 -3.69 1.02
CA LEU A 41 8.46 -4.28 -0.32
C LEU A 41 9.71 -3.83 -1.08
N ILE A 42 10.08 -2.55 -0.96
CA ILE A 42 11.30 -1.99 -1.55
C ILE A 42 12.53 -2.66 -0.95
N PHE A 43 12.58 -2.79 0.38
CA PHE A 43 13.67 -3.44 1.08
C PHE A 43 13.81 -4.92 0.69
N LEU A 44 12.71 -5.67 0.70
CA LEU A 44 12.70 -7.10 0.38
C LEU A 44 13.12 -7.37 -1.07
N THR A 45 12.68 -6.54 -2.01
CA THR A 45 13.00 -6.71 -3.44
C THR A 45 14.45 -6.32 -3.73
N SER A 46 14.94 -5.22 -3.15
CA SER A 46 16.28 -4.69 -3.47
C SER A 46 17.40 -5.20 -2.56
N GLY A 47 17.06 -5.78 -1.42
CA GLY A 47 18.00 -6.17 -0.35
C GLY A 47 18.71 -4.99 0.32
N LYS A 48 18.26 -3.75 0.12
CA LYS A 48 18.94 -2.51 0.55
C LYS A 48 17.95 -1.53 1.17
N ASN A 49 18.42 -0.78 2.18
CA ASN A 49 17.69 0.39 2.65
C ASN A 49 17.97 1.57 1.69
N LEU A 50 16.97 1.93 0.89
CA LEU A 50 17.07 2.92 -0.18
C LEU A 50 16.22 4.17 0.08
N LEU A 51 15.65 4.27 1.28
CA LEU A 51 14.73 5.34 1.61
C LEU A 51 15.49 6.63 1.93
N ILE A 52 14.89 7.75 1.54
CA ILE A 52 15.35 9.09 1.88
C ILE A 52 14.30 9.80 2.73
N ASN A 53 14.72 10.71 3.58
CA ASN A 53 13.80 11.52 4.36
C ASN A 53 13.04 12.50 3.46
N THR A 54 11.72 12.60 3.66
CA THR A 54 10.83 13.53 2.98
C THR A 54 9.91 14.22 3.98
N ASN A 55 9.51 15.46 3.69
CA ASN A 55 8.58 16.21 4.55
C ASN A 55 7.12 15.87 4.26
N THR A 56 6.70 14.67 4.68
CA THR A 56 5.41 14.06 4.28
C THR A 56 4.63 13.47 5.46
N SER A 57 4.83 14.02 6.66
CA SER A 57 4.35 13.47 7.95
C SER A 57 2.90 13.81 8.32
N GLY A 58 2.08 14.27 7.37
CA GLY A 58 0.69 14.64 7.64
C GLY A 58 0.14 15.67 6.66
N LEU A 59 -0.20 15.22 5.46
CA LEU A 59 -0.82 16.04 4.40
C LEU A 59 -1.59 15.16 3.41
N ALA A 60 -2.54 15.76 2.71
CA ALA A 60 -3.21 15.12 1.58
C ALA A 60 -2.63 15.61 0.25
N LEU A 61 -2.39 14.68 -0.68
CA LEU A 61 -1.80 14.97 -2.00
C LEU A 61 -2.65 14.37 -3.13
N PRO A 62 -2.67 14.99 -4.33
CA PRO A 62 -3.06 14.30 -5.56
C PRO A 62 -2.02 13.25 -5.94
N LEU A 63 -2.25 12.48 -6.99
CA LEU A 63 -1.27 11.56 -7.58
C LEU A 63 -0.76 12.10 -8.91
N ASN A 64 0.55 12.28 -9.04
CA ASN A 64 1.16 12.56 -10.33
C ASN A 64 1.32 11.24 -11.08
N PHE A 65 0.31 10.88 -11.89
CA PHE A 65 0.34 9.63 -12.65
C PHE A 65 1.47 9.61 -13.69
N THR A 66 2.16 8.47 -13.79
CA THR A 66 3.07 8.20 -14.89
C THR A 66 2.31 7.65 -16.10
N LYS A 67 3.02 7.47 -17.22
CA LYS A 67 2.47 6.79 -18.39
C LYS A 67 2.03 5.34 -18.10
N GLU A 68 2.66 4.68 -17.12
CA GLU A 68 2.40 3.27 -16.79
C GLU A 68 1.05 3.08 -16.08
N ALA A 69 0.51 4.13 -15.46
CA ALA A 69 -0.80 4.09 -14.80
C ALA A 69 -1.93 3.67 -15.75
N LYS A 70 -1.87 4.09 -17.03
CA LYS A 70 -2.90 3.84 -18.04
C LYS A 70 -3.12 2.35 -18.34
N SER A 71 -2.08 1.55 -18.24
CA SER A 71 -2.10 0.10 -18.45
C SER A 71 -1.88 -0.67 -17.14
N SER A 72 -2.08 -0.01 -15.99
CA SER A 72 -1.90 -0.64 -14.70
C SER A 72 -3.04 -1.59 -14.36
N ARG A 73 -2.77 -2.54 -13.46
CA ARG A 73 -3.82 -3.44 -12.93
C ARG A 73 -4.59 -2.72 -11.82
N ILE A 74 -3.90 -2.03 -10.91
CA ILE A 74 -4.53 -1.28 -9.80
C ILE A 74 -5.63 -0.35 -10.32
N PHE A 75 -5.34 0.48 -11.32
CA PHE A 75 -6.28 1.51 -11.78
C PHE A 75 -7.19 1.06 -12.92
N GLN A 76 -7.18 -0.23 -13.30
CA GLN A 76 -7.92 -0.70 -14.48
C GLN A 76 -9.42 -0.50 -14.37
N ALA A 77 -9.99 -0.69 -13.17
CA ALA A 77 -11.42 -0.56 -12.91
C ALA A 77 -11.84 0.86 -12.45
N PHE A 78 -10.88 1.78 -12.30
CA PHE A 78 -11.18 3.12 -11.80
C PHE A 78 -11.95 3.93 -12.85
N PRO A 79 -13.07 4.58 -12.47
CA PRO A 79 -13.78 5.50 -13.35
C PRO A 79 -12.87 6.63 -13.83
N ALA A 80 -13.02 7.04 -15.09
CA ALA A 80 -12.18 8.10 -15.67
C ALA A 80 -12.29 9.43 -14.89
N GLU A 81 -13.48 9.76 -14.37
CA GLU A 81 -13.70 10.90 -13.49
C GLU A 81 -12.90 10.79 -12.19
N LEU A 82 -12.85 9.61 -11.57
CA LEU A 82 -12.11 9.39 -10.33
C LEU A 82 -10.60 9.44 -10.57
N MET A 83 -10.14 8.97 -11.73
CA MET A 83 -8.75 9.14 -12.16
C MET A 83 -8.40 10.62 -12.38
N ALA A 84 -9.32 11.42 -12.92
CA ALA A 84 -9.13 12.86 -13.05
C ALA A 84 -9.04 13.52 -11.67
N ASP A 85 -9.98 13.24 -10.77
CA ASP A 85 -9.98 13.78 -9.40
C ASP A 85 -8.70 13.38 -8.66
N LEU A 86 -8.27 12.11 -8.75
CA LEU A 86 -7.00 11.66 -8.15
C LEU A 86 -5.79 12.42 -8.66
N SER A 87 -5.82 12.90 -9.91
CA SER A 87 -4.70 13.65 -10.50
C SER A 87 -4.68 15.14 -10.12
N SER A 88 -5.78 15.69 -9.62
CA SER A 88 -5.93 17.14 -9.38
C SER A 88 -6.31 17.52 -7.95
N GLU A 89 -6.92 16.61 -7.19
CA GLU A 89 -7.42 16.87 -5.83
C GLU A 89 -6.56 16.19 -4.76
N PRO A 90 -6.43 16.78 -3.57
CA PRO A 90 -5.70 16.17 -2.46
C PRO A 90 -6.47 15.01 -1.84
N LEU A 91 -6.46 13.84 -2.49
CA LEU A 91 -7.27 12.67 -2.11
C LEU A 91 -6.49 11.56 -1.38
N THR A 92 -5.16 11.66 -1.32
CA THR A 92 -4.31 10.61 -0.76
C THR A 92 -3.61 11.08 0.52
N GLU A 93 -3.88 10.40 1.63
CA GLU A 93 -3.28 10.72 2.92
C GLU A 93 -1.80 10.26 2.97
N ASN A 94 -0.91 11.17 3.35
CA ASN A 94 0.50 10.90 3.55
C ASN A 94 0.89 11.23 4.99
N SER A 95 1.33 10.21 5.73
CA SER A 95 1.86 10.29 7.09
C SER A 95 3.15 9.46 7.25
N HIS A 96 4.15 9.75 6.43
CA HIS A 96 5.44 9.05 6.39
C HIS A 96 6.62 10.03 6.37
N ASN A 97 7.75 9.60 6.92
CA ASN A 97 8.99 10.40 6.98
C ASN A 97 10.06 9.91 6.00
N TRP A 98 9.81 8.80 5.32
CA TRP A 98 10.78 8.09 4.51
C TRP A 98 10.10 7.66 3.22
N SER A 99 10.72 7.99 2.10
CA SER A 99 10.20 7.69 0.77
C SER A 99 11.26 7.09 -0.14
N LEU A 100 10.85 6.39 -1.19
CA LEU A 100 11.73 6.02 -2.29
C LEU A 100 11.82 7.17 -3.30
N ALA A 101 12.94 7.89 -3.32
CA ALA A 101 13.17 8.91 -4.35
C ALA A 101 13.13 8.31 -5.76
N VAL A 102 12.52 9.02 -6.70
CA VAL A 102 12.43 8.62 -8.11
C VAL A 102 13.82 8.42 -8.72
N LEU A 103 14.78 9.27 -8.36
CA LEU A 103 16.18 9.12 -8.79
C LEU A 103 16.84 7.84 -8.26
N THR A 104 16.51 7.44 -7.03
CA THR A 104 17.03 6.21 -6.42
C THR A 104 16.43 4.98 -7.09
N TYR A 105 15.10 4.97 -7.33
CA TYR A 105 14.44 3.95 -8.14
C TYR A 105 15.09 3.84 -9.53
N ASN A 106 15.29 4.96 -10.22
CA ASN A 106 15.83 4.96 -11.58
C ASN A 106 17.26 4.40 -11.68
N LYS A 107 18.05 4.47 -10.61
CA LYS A 107 19.42 3.94 -10.52
C LYS A 107 19.47 2.50 -10.00
N ASN A 108 18.38 1.96 -9.46
CA ASN A 108 18.33 0.61 -8.93
C ASN A 108 17.73 -0.36 -9.96
N GLU A 109 18.59 -1.21 -10.52
CA GLU A 109 18.20 -2.15 -11.58
C GLU A 109 17.18 -3.19 -11.11
N GLU A 110 17.32 -3.72 -9.88
CA GLU A 110 16.41 -4.70 -9.31
C GLU A 110 14.98 -4.14 -9.19
N LEU A 111 14.84 -2.95 -8.60
CA LEU A 111 13.53 -2.30 -8.47
C LEU A 111 12.91 -1.96 -9.81
N ARG A 112 13.71 -1.50 -10.78
CA ARG A 112 13.21 -1.18 -12.13
C ARG A 112 12.75 -2.39 -12.91
N LYS A 113 13.43 -3.53 -12.73
CA LYS A 113 13.02 -4.80 -13.35
C LYS A 113 11.77 -5.37 -12.69
N PHE A 114 11.62 -5.14 -11.39
CA PHE A 114 10.54 -5.74 -10.63
C PHE A 114 9.25 -4.90 -10.64
N TYR A 115 9.34 -3.58 -10.48
CA TYR A 115 8.19 -2.69 -10.29
C TYR A 115 8.02 -1.68 -11.43
N LYS A 116 6.77 -1.49 -11.88
CA LYS A 116 6.33 -0.30 -12.61
C LYS A 116 5.84 0.76 -11.62
N VAL A 117 6.36 1.97 -11.78
CA VAL A 117 5.92 3.14 -11.00
C VAL A 117 4.68 3.73 -11.67
N LEU A 118 3.56 3.72 -10.95
CA LEU A 118 2.27 4.19 -11.46
C LEU A 118 2.02 5.67 -11.14
N SER A 119 2.49 6.13 -9.98
CA SER A 119 2.43 7.54 -9.62
C SER A 119 3.62 7.96 -8.78
N THR A 120 3.89 9.25 -8.82
CA THR A 120 4.88 9.92 -7.98
C THR A 120 4.24 11.08 -7.25
N ASN A 121 4.96 11.61 -6.26
CA ASN A 121 4.63 12.84 -5.55
C ASN A 121 5.91 13.61 -5.26
N THR A 122 5.77 14.84 -4.77
CA THR A 122 6.89 15.70 -4.39
C THR A 122 6.61 16.29 -3.02
N ASP A 123 7.65 16.41 -2.19
CA ASP A 123 7.58 17.16 -0.93
C ASP A 123 7.97 18.65 -1.11
N GLY A 124 8.12 19.09 -2.37
CA GLY A 124 8.63 20.41 -2.75
C GLY A 124 10.12 20.42 -3.10
N HIS A 125 10.86 19.36 -2.77
CA HIS A 125 12.29 19.22 -3.04
C HIS A 125 12.65 17.88 -3.67
N ILE A 126 12.04 16.79 -3.21
CA ILE A 126 12.33 15.42 -3.61
C ILE A 126 11.08 14.84 -4.27
N ASP A 127 11.22 14.42 -5.52
CA ASP A 127 10.24 13.55 -6.17
C ASP A 127 10.40 12.11 -5.67
N PHE A 128 9.30 11.52 -5.23
CA PHE A 128 9.26 10.16 -4.69
C PHE A 128 8.16 9.30 -5.34
N VAL A 129 8.38 7.99 -5.36
CA VAL A 129 7.41 7.00 -5.83
C VAL A 129 6.29 6.90 -4.80
N SER A 130 5.03 7.08 -5.23
CA SER A 130 3.88 7.01 -4.33
C SER A 130 2.96 5.83 -4.59
N THR A 131 2.96 5.26 -5.80
CA THR A 131 2.28 3.98 -6.10
C THR A 131 3.08 3.16 -7.09
N MET A 132 3.20 1.85 -6.84
CA MET A 132 3.84 0.91 -7.75
C MET A 132 3.15 -0.44 -7.74
N GLU A 133 3.33 -1.20 -8.82
CA GLU A 133 2.93 -2.59 -8.89
C GLU A 133 4.00 -3.40 -9.63
N ALA A 134 4.16 -4.69 -9.30
CA ALA A 134 5.17 -5.52 -9.93
C ALA A 134 4.80 -5.83 -11.40
N TYR A 135 5.77 -6.06 -12.27
CA TYR A 135 5.47 -6.47 -13.65
C TYR A 135 4.82 -7.85 -13.68
N ASP A 136 5.50 -8.83 -13.09
CA ASP A 136 5.20 -10.26 -13.26
C ASP A 136 4.51 -10.91 -12.04
N TYR A 137 4.44 -10.20 -10.92
CA TYR A 137 3.82 -10.71 -9.68
C TYR A 137 2.62 -9.85 -9.27
N PRO A 138 1.61 -10.42 -8.59
CA PRO A 138 0.50 -9.66 -8.01
C PRO A 138 0.93 -8.96 -6.72
N ILE A 139 1.98 -8.14 -6.80
CA ILE A 139 2.53 -7.39 -5.68
C ILE A 139 2.32 -5.89 -5.95
N TYR A 140 1.70 -5.23 -4.98
CA TYR A 140 1.19 -3.87 -5.09
C TYR A 140 1.62 -3.06 -3.89
N GLY A 141 1.84 -1.76 -4.08
CA GLY A 141 2.06 -0.90 -2.93
C GLY A 141 1.75 0.56 -3.16
N THR A 142 1.29 1.20 -2.08
CA THR A 142 1.03 2.63 -1.97
C THR A 142 1.85 3.20 -0.83
N GLN A 143 2.57 4.29 -1.06
CA GLN A 143 3.24 5.03 0.01
C GLN A 143 2.22 5.76 0.91
N TRP A 144 1.09 6.15 0.32
CA TRP A 144 -0.05 6.81 0.94
C TRP A 144 -1.05 5.79 1.52
N HIS A 145 -1.96 6.28 2.37
CA HIS A 145 -2.92 5.49 3.13
C HIS A 145 -4.33 5.54 2.53
N PRO A 146 -4.72 4.61 1.64
CA PRO A 146 -6.08 4.59 1.07
C PRO A 146 -7.17 4.35 2.11
N GLU A 147 -6.87 3.66 3.21
CA GLU A 147 -7.84 3.30 4.25
C GLU A 147 -8.32 4.50 5.08
N LYS A 148 -7.49 5.52 5.24
CA LYS A 148 -7.76 6.62 6.19
C LYS A 148 -8.96 7.46 5.79
N ASN A 149 -9.20 7.65 4.49
CA ASN A 149 -10.25 8.54 4.00
C ASN A 149 -11.64 8.15 4.52
N ALA A 150 -11.94 6.86 4.65
CA ALA A 150 -13.25 6.38 5.05
C ALA A 150 -13.37 6.04 6.55
N PHE A 151 -12.25 5.81 7.23
CA PHE A 151 -12.25 5.19 8.56
C PHE A 151 -11.58 6.03 9.66
N GLU A 152 -10.74 7.01 9.33
CA GLU A 152 -9.93 7.74 10.32
C GLU A 152 -10.24 9.24 10.37
N TRP A 153 -10.72 9.76 11.50
CA TRP A 153 -11.27 11.11 11.63
C TRP A 153 -10.42 12.04 12.52
N SER A 154 -9.42 11.48 13.20
CA SER A 154 -8.59 12.15 14.21
C SER A 154 -7.65 13.25 13.69
N ARG A 155 -7.51 13.43 12.36
CA ARG A 155 -6.56 14.37 11.75
C ARG A 155 -7.24 15.26 10.69
N PRO A 156 -7.08 16.59 10.77
CA PRO A 156 -7.77 17.52 9.88
C PRO A 156 -7.29 17.46 8.42
N TYR A 157 -6.13 16.85 8.17
CA TYR A 157 -5.59 16.67 6.82
C TYR A 157 -6.06 15.37 6.15
N ASN A 158 -6.80 14.51 6.86
CA ASN A 158 -7.37 13.30 6.24
C ASN A 158 -8.44 13.72 5.21
N PRO A 159 -8.35 13.27 3.96
CA PRO A 159 -9.31 13.66 2.95
C PRO A 159 -10.61 12.86 3.10
N HIS A 160 -11.72 13.55 3.27
CA HIS A 160 -13.06 12.96 3.45
C HIS A 160 -14.06 13.36 2.35
N SER A 161 -13.57 13.90 1.21
CA SER A 161 -14.44 14.22 0.08
C SER A 161 -15.07 12.97 -0.53
N PRO A 162 -16.20 13.06 -1.25
CA PRO A 162 -16.80 11.90 -1.91
C PRO A 162 -15.82 11.11 -2.79
N SER A 163 -14.94 11.80 -3.53
CA SER A 163 -13.91 11.16 -4.36
C SER A 163 -12.80 10.51 -3.53
N ALA A 164 -12.47 11.05 -2.35
CA ALA A 164 -11.56 10.39 -1.41
C ALA A 164 -12.14 9.07 -0.88
N ILE A 165 -13.44 9.05 -0.54
CA ILE A 165 -14.14 7.83 -0.09
C ILE A 165 -14.21 6.79 -1.22
N ARG A 166 -14.55 7.22 -2.44
CA ARG A 166 -14.54 6.34 -3.61
C ARG A 166 -13.15 5.76 -3.87
N THR A 167 -12.10 6.55 -3.69
CA THR A 167 -10.72 6.06 -3.82
C THR A 167 -10.46 4.90 -2.86
N THR A 168 -10.81 5.01 -1.58
CA THR A 168 -10.69 3.90 -0.62
C THR A 168 -11.42 2.65 -1.10
N PHE A 169 -12.66 2.81 -1.57
CA PHE A 169 -13.47 1.70 -2.06
C PHE A 169 -12.80 0.99 -3.24
N TYR A 170 -12.41 1.73 -4.29
CA TYR A 170 -11.85 1.11 -5.50
C TYR A 170 -10.48 0.45 -5.25
N MET A 171 -9.66 0.99 -4.33
CA MET A 171 -8.42 0.33 -3.92
C MET A 171 -8.69 -0.99 -3.20
N ALA A 172 -9.68 -1.02 -2.31
CA ALA A 172 -10.08 -2.24 -1.62
C ALA A 172 -10.75 -3.24 -2.56
N GLU A 173 -11.62 -2.79 -3.47
CA GLU A 173 -12.25 -3.62 -4.49
C GLU A 173 -11.18 -4.32 -5.35
N PHE A 174 -10.18 -3.58 -5.81
CA PHE A 174 -9.06 -4.13 -6.54
C PHE A 174 -8.34 -5.22 -5.75
N LEU A 175 -7.91 -4.94 -4.51
CA LEU A 175 -7.20 -5.92 -3.68
C LEU A 175 -8.03 -7.19 -3.43
N VAL A 176 -9.32 -7.05 -3.14
CA VAL A 176 -10.18 -8.22 -2.92
C VAL A 176 -10.42 -8.97 -4.23
N SER A 177 -10.48 -8.29 -5.38
CA SER A 177 -10.55 -8.95 -6.69
C SER A 177 -9.31 -9.79 -7.00
N GLU A 178 -8.13 -9.34 -6.57
CA GLU A 178 -6.88 -10.07 -6.67
C GLU A 178 -6.88 -11.29 -5.76
N ALA A 179 -7.37 -11.15 -4.52
CA ALA A 179 -7.47 -12.26 -3.57
C ALA A 179 -8.40 -13.38 -4.07
N ARG A 180 -9.47 -13.04 -4.81
CA ARG A 180 -10.39 -14.04 -5.41
C ARG A 180 -9.77 -14.91 -6.51
N LYS A 181 -8.56 -14.58 -6.98
CA LYS A 181 -7.85 -15.36 -8.02
C LYS A 181 -7.08 -16.55 -7.47
N ASN A 182 -7.06 -16.71 -6.14
CA ASN A 182 -6.49 -17.87 -5.47
C ASN A 182 -7.60 -18.75 -4.86
N PHE A 183 -7.29 -20.03 -4.65
CA PHE A 183 -8.23 -21.02 -4.13
C PHE A 183 -7.78 -21.56 -2.76
N HIS A 184 -6.99 -20.78 -2.00
CA HIS A 184 -6.55 -21.20 -0.68
C HIS A 184 -7.74 -21.21 0.29
N THR A 185 -7.78 -22.21 1.16
CA THR A 185 -8.80 -22.39 2.19
C THR A 185 -8.15 -22.88 3.48
N PHE A 186 -8.80 -22.65 4.62
CA PHE A 186 -8.42 -23.33 5.86
C PHE A 186 -8.68 -24.83 5.75
N ASN A 187 -8.03 -25.63 6.62
CA ASN A 187 -8.25 -27.09 6.63
C ASN A 187 -9.63 -27.46 7.20
N SER A 188 -10.23 -26.57 8.00
CA SER A 188 -11.56 -26.75 8.58
C SER A 188 -12.23 -25.41 8.90
N GLU A 189 -13.55 -25.42 8.96
CA GLU A 189 -14.37 -24.29 9.41
C GLU A 189 -14.02 -23.87 10.86
N GLU A 190 -13.63 -24.82 11.72
CA GLU A 190 -13.21 -24.53 13.09
C GLU A 190 -11.91 -23.71 13.13
N GLU A 191 -10.90 -24.09 12.34
CA GLU A 191 -9.64 -23.33 12.23
C GLU A 191 -9.86 -21.94 11.64
N GLU A 192 -10.71 -21.84 10.60
CA GLU A 192 -11.11 -20.56 10.02
C GLU A 192 -11.75 -19.67 11.09
N ASN A 193 -12.82 -20.15 11.74
CA ASN A 193 -13.56 -19.39 12.73
C ASN A 193 -12.68 -18.89 13.87
N LYS A 194 -11.67 -19.66 14.32
CA LYS A 194 -10.72 -19.23 15.37
C LYS A 194 -9.71 -18.19 14.90
N SER A 195 -9.46 -18.10 13.59
CA SER A 195 -8.43 -17.24 12.99
C SER A 195 -8.97 -15.88 12.55
N LEU A 196 -10.30 -15.73 12.41
CA LEU A 196 -10.94 -14.50 11.95
C LEU A 196 -10.78 -13.36 12.97
N ILE A 197 -10.69 -12.13 12.44
CA ILE A 197 -10.60 -10.89 13.25
C ILE A 197 -11.83 -10.68 14.16
N TYR A 198 -12.95 -11.33 13.87
CA TYR A 198 -14.19 -11.28 14.66
C TYR A 198 -14.04 -11.80 16.09
N ASN A 199 -12.99 -12.57 16.39
CA ASN A 199 -12.69 -13.05 17.75
C ASN A 199 -12.08 -11.99 18.66
N TYR A 200 -11.74 -10.82 18.13
CA TYR A 200 -11.01 -9.79 18.83
C TYR A 200 -11.84 -8.51 18.95
N ASN A 201 -11.64 -7.78 20.04
CA ASN A 201 -12.30 -6.50 20.27
C ASN A 201 -11.28 -5.37 20.16
N PRO A 202 -11.51 -4.36 19.31
CA PRO A 202 -10.64 -3.20 19.27
C PRO A 202 -10.87 -2.31 20.50
N ILE A 203 -9.85 -1.54 20.87
CA ILE A 203 -9.94 -0.48 21.86
C ILE A 203 -10.06 0.88 21.16
N TYR A 204 -10.83 1.79 21.75
CA TYR A 204 -10.90 3.18 21.27
C TYR A 204 -9.63 3.93 21.63
N THR A 205 -8.99 4.53 20.62
CA THR A 205 -7.70 5.25 20.74
C THR A 205 -7.74 6.66 20.16
N GLY A 206 -8.88 7.11 19.62
CA GLY A 206 -9.01 8.38 18.90
C GLY A 206 -8.70 9.65 19.72
N THR A 207 -8.74 9.59 21.05
CA THR A 207 -8.44 10.75 21.92
C THR A 207 -6.97 11.15 21.96
N THR A 208 -6.07 10.20 21.73
CA THR A 208 -4.60 10.43 21.84
C THR A 208 -3.83 9.89 20.63
N GLY A 209 -4.44 9.03 19.83
CA GLY A 209 -3.82 8.36 18.70
C GLY A 209 -3.99 9.07 17.35
N VAL A 210 -3.50 8.40 16.31
CA VAL A 210 -3.76 8.70 14.88
C VAL A 210 -4.79 7.73 14.27
N PHE A 211 -5.29 6.81 15.08
CA PHE A 211 -6.28 5.80 14.73
C PHE A 211 -7.46 5.90 15.69
N GLU A 212 -8.69 5.84 15.18
CA GLU A 212 -9.90 5.80 16.00
C GLU A 212 -9.92 4.56 16.89
N GLN A 213 -9.55 3.41 16.31
CA GLN A 213 -9.59 2.12 16.97
C GLN A 213 -8.33 1.29 16.65
N MET A 214 -7.87 0.51 17.63
CA MET A 214 -6.74 -0.39 17.47
C MET A 214 -7.03 -1.77 18.08
N TYR A 215 -6.60 -2.82 17.40
CA TYR A 215 -6.52 -4.17 17.96
C TYR A 215 -5.16 -4.36 18.64
N ILE A 216 -5.16 -4.90 19.85
CA ILE A 216 -3.95 -5.19 20.64
C ILE A 216 -3.88 -6.70 20.87
N PHE A 217 -2.72 -7.31 20.60
CA PHE A 217 -2.46 -8.75 20.67
C PHE A 217 -1.25 -9.03 21.58
#